data_AF-C7P5H1-F1
#
_entry.id   AF-C7P5H1-F1
#
_cell.length_a   1.000
_cell.length_b   1.000
_cell.length_c   1.000
_cell.angle_alpha   90.00
_cell.angle_beta   90.00
_cell.angle_gamma   90.00
#
_symmetry.space_group_name_H-M   'P 1'
#
loop_
_entity.id
_entity.type
_entity.pdbx_description
1 polymer ?
#
loop_
_entity_poly.entity_id
_entity_poly.type
_entity_poly.pdbx_seq_one_letter_code
_entity_poly.pdbx_strand_id
1 'polypeptide(L)'
;MTAKVETASIAVSIKAEGTLIPTTEQLLDELSKVVSEALNGTSYHALSKKTGVNVRTLYAIKNNELANPRIDTVLKILQALGKKLIIVDNW
;
A
#
# COMPACT_ATOMS: atom_id res chain seq x y z
N MET A 1 8.65 -14.53 -51.07
CA MET A 1 7.51 -14.13 -50.22
C MET A 1 8.00 -14.20 -48.78
N THR A 2 8.24 -13.06 -48.14
CA THR A 2 8.75 -12.99 -46.76
C THR A 2 7.70 -12.28 -45.91
N ALA A 3 7.11 -13.02 -44.98
CA ALA A 3 6.12 -12.50 -44.05
C ALA A 3 6.81 -11.58 -43.02
N LYS A 4 6.36 -10.32 -42.97
CA LYS A 4 6.81 -9.35 -41.97
C LYS A 4 5.96 -9.58 -40.71
N VAL A 5 6.57 -10.12 -39.67
CA VAL A 5 5.89 -10.27 -38.37
C VAL A 5 6.01 -8.94 -37.65
N GLU A 6 4.90 -8.19 -37.62
CA GLU A 6 4.78 -6.99 -36.78
C GLU A 6 4.43 -7.41 -35.35
N THR A 7 5.42 -7.37 -34.47
CA THR A 7 5.19 -7.48 -33.02
C THR A 7 4.44 -6.24 -32.54
N ALA A 8 3.14 -6.39 -32.30
CA ALA A 8 2.35 -5.40 -31.59
C ALA A 8 2.83 -5.31 -30.12
N SER A 9 3.57 -4.26 -29.80
CA SER A 9 3.89 -3.91 -28.41
C SER A 9 2.62 -3.38 -27.75
N ILE A 10 1.96 -4.23 -26.96
CA ILE A 10 0.82 -3.81 -26.13
C ILE A 10 1.39 -2.98 -24.97
N ALA A 11 1.46 -1.67 -25.15
CA ALA A 11 1.72 -0.74 -24.06
C ALA A 11 0.49 -0.77 -23.13
N VAL A 12 0.54 -1.61 -22.10
CA VAL A 12 -0.43 -1.57 -21.01
C VAL A 12 -0.19 -0.26 -20.25
N SER A 13 -0.93 0.78 -20.61
CA SER A 13 -0.93 2.03 -19.85
C SER A 13 -1.67 1.78 -18.54
N ILE A 14 -0.95 1.29 -17.53
CA ILE A 14 -1.45 1.23 -16.15
C ILE A 14 -1.59 2.70 -15.71
N LYS A 15 -2.80 3.25 -15.74
CA LYS A 15 -3.12 4.50 -15.03
C LYS A 15 -3.04 4.20 -13.54
N ALA A 16 -1.82 4.18 -13.00
CA ALA A 16 -1.58 4.15 -11.57
C ALA A 16 -1.54 5.61 -11.12
N GLU A 17 -2.62 6.07 -10.48
CA GLU A 17 -2.55 7.25 -9.62
C GLU A 17 -1.85 6.81 -8.34
N GLY A 18 -0.73 7.46 -8.00
CA GLY A 18 0.10 7.07 -6.86
C GLY A 18 0.73 8.29 -6.21
N THR A 19 0.89 8.22 -4.90
CA THR A 19 1.59 9.24 -4.11
C THR A 19 3.08 8.90 -4.09
N LEU A 20 3.93 9.84 -4.52
CA LEU A 20 5.37 9.70 -4.34
C LEU A 20 5.72 9.93 -2.87
N ILE A 21 6.37 8.94 -2.25
CA ILE A 21 6.74 8.96 -0.83
C ILE A 21 8.27 8.87 -0.72
N PRO A 22 8.97 10.01 -0.51
CA PRO A 22 10.43 10.07 -0.46
C PRO A 22 11.05 9.64 0.89
N THR A 23 10.27 9.60 1.99
CA THR A 23 10.81 9.26 3.32
C THR A 23 9.93 8.27 4.08
N THR A 24 10.53 7.59 5.07
CA THR A 24 9.83 6.64 5.95
C THR A 24 8.76 7.34 6.79
N GLU A 25 8.98 8.57 7.24
CA GLU A 25 7.99 9.34 7.99
C GLU A 25 6.75 9.61 7.13
N GLN A 26 6.94 9.99 5.87
CA GLN A 26 5.81 10.20 4.95
C GLN A 26 5.08 8.90 4.62
N LEU A 27 5.80 7.76 4.59
CA LEU A 27 5.17 6.45 4.46
C LEU A 27 4.27 6.13 5.66
N LEU A 28 4.72 6.46 6.87
CA LEU A 28 3.96 6.27 8.10
C LEU A 28 2.70 7.16 8.12
N ASP A 29 2.83 8.43 7.75
CA ASP A 29 1.70 9.35 7.65
C ASP A 29 0.66 8.86 6.63
N GLU A 30 1.10 8.39 5.48
CA GLU A 30 0.21 7.85 4.46
C GLU A 30 -0.46 6.55 4.94
N LEU A 31 0.30 5.67 5.62
CA LEU A 31 -0.25 4.46 6.21
C LEU A 31 -1.32 4.78 7.27
N SER A 32 -1.10 5.81 8.09
CA SER A 32 -2.08 6.29 9.07
C SER A 32 -3.37 6.76 8.42
N LYS A 33 -3.30 7.53 7.32
CA LYS A 33 -4.48 7.94 6.55
C LYS A 33 -5.22 6.72 5.99
N VAL A 34 -4.50 5.80 5.36
CA VAL A 34 -5.08 4.57 4.79
C VAL A 34 -5.81 3.75 5.84
N VAL A 35 -5.24 3.59 7.04
CA VAL A 35 -5.90 2.89 8.15
C VAL A 35 -7.09 3.69 8.68
N SER A 36 -6.98 5.01 8.79
CA SER A 36 -8.08 5.88 9.22
C SER A 36 -9.27 5.81 8.26
N GLU A 37 -9.02 5.86 6.95
CA GLU A 37 -10.04 5.68 5.91
C GLU A 37 -10.69 4.30 6.00
N ALA A 38 -9.88 3.24 6.19
CA ALA A 38 -10.40 1.89 6.34
C ALA A 38 -11.29 1.73 7.60
N LEU A 39 -11.03 2.51 8.64
CA LEU A 39 -11.83 2.55 9.88
C LEU A 39 -13.13 3.36 9.74
N ASN A 40 -13.29 4.18 8.69
CA ASN A 40 -14.54 4.87 8.41
C ASN A 40 -15.60 3.87 7.93
N GLY A 41 -16.37 3.33 8.88
CA GLY A 41 -17.41 2.34 8.62
C GLY A 41 -17.05 0.91 9.01
N THR A 42 -15.94 0.70 9.72
CA THR A 42 -15.62 -0.62 10.30
C THR A 42 -14.98 -0.49 11.69
N SER A 43 -14.88 -1.59 12.42
CA SER A 43 -14.21 -1.63 13.72
C SER A 43 -12.76 -2.09 13.59
N TYR A 44 -11.91 -1.74 14.57
CA TYR A 44 -10.55 -2.26 14.62
C TYR A 44 -10.48 -3.79 14.59
N HIS A 45 -11.44 -4.49 15.23
CA HIS A 45 -11.48 -5.95 15.22
C HIS A 45 -11.75 -6.51 13.81
N ALA A 46 -12.68 -5.89 13.06
CA ALA A 46 -12.96 -6.29 11.69
C ALA A 46 -11.75 -6.02 10.77
N LEU A 47 -11.11 -4.86 10.91
CA LEU A 47 -9.92 -4.51 10.14
C LEU A 47 -8.73 -5.43 10.50
N SER A 48 -8.55 -5.76 11.77
CA SER A 48 -7.55 -6.72 12.26
C SER A 48 -7.74 -8.09 11.63
N LYS A 49 -8.98 -8.61 11.61
CA LYS A 49 -9.30 -9.88 10.95
C LYS A 49 -9.03 -9.84 9.44
N LYS A 50 -9.32 -8.71 8.79
CA LYS A 50 -9.12 -8.52 7.35
C LYS A 50 -7.64 -8.43 6.95
N THR A 51 -6.84 -7.73 7.76
CA THR A 51 -5.41 -7.44 7.48
C THR A 51 -4.46 -8.47 8.09
N GLY A 52 -4.90 -9.24 9.09
CA GLY A 52 -4.03 -10.09 9.91
C GLY A 52 -3.10 -9.31 10.84
N VAL A 53 -3.31 -8.00 11.01
CA VAL A 53 -2.52 -7.13 11.89
C VAL A 53 -3.27 -6.91 13.20
N ASN A 54 -2.58 -7.00 14.34
CA ASN A 54 -3.26 -6.89 15.64
C ASN A 54 -3.89 -5.49 15.84
N VAL A 55 -4.92 -5.43 16.68
CA VAL A 55 -5.66 -4.20 16.99
C VAL A 55 -4.76 -3.10 17.58
N ARG A 56 -3.79 -3.45 18.42
CA ARG A 56 -2.87 -2.49 19.04
C ARG A 56 -1.95 -1.81 18.02
N THR A 57 -1.49 -2.56 17.03
CA THR A 57 -0.66 -2.09 15.93
C THR A 57 -1.48 -1.21 15.00
N LEU A 58 -2.74 -1.57 14.70
CA LEU A 58 -3.63 -0.70 13.94
C LEU A 58 -3.92 0.62 14.67
N TYR A 59 -4.10 0.58 16.00
CA TYR A 59 -4.23 1.78 16.82
C TYR A 59 -2.96 2.65 16.78
N ALA A 60 -1.79 2.03 16.96
CA ALA A 60 -0.51 2.74 16.89
C ALA A 60 -0.27 3.36 15.50
N ILE A 61 -0.64 2.67 14.42
CA ILE A 61 -0.55 3.21 13.05
C ILE A 61 -1.47 4.41 12.88
N LYS A 62 -2.74 4.28 13.24
CA LYS A 62 -3.72 5.37 13.12
C LYS A 62 -3.27 6.65 13.85
N ASN A 63 -2.60 6.51 14.99
CA ASN A 63 -2.14 7.64 15.79
C ASN A 63 -0.68 8.05 15.50
N ASN A 64 -0.03 7.49 14.47
CA ASN A 64 1.39 7.72 14.16
C ASN A 64 2.35 7.40 15.33
N GLU A 65 1.97 6.46 16.20
CA GLU A 65 2.76 6.00 17.36
C GLU A 65 3.62 4.78 17.04
N LEU A 66 3.54 4.24 15.81
CA LEU A 66 4.29 3.05 15.43
C LEU A 66 5.74 3.41 15.08
N ALA A 67 6.64 3.24 16.04
CA ALA A 67 8.07 3.31 15.81
C ALA A 67 8.55 2.10 14.97
N ASN A 68 9.15 2.36 13.81
CA ASN A 68 9.77 1.35 12.94
C ASN A 68 8.85 0.19 12.54
N PRO A 69 7.86 0.41 11.66
CA PRO A 69 7.01 -0.65 11.15
C PRO A 69 7.84 -1.72 10.42
N ARG A 70 7.59 -2.99 10.73
CA ARG A 70 8.08 -4.07 9.86
C ARG A 70 7.41 -3.93 8.50
N ILE A 71 8.19 -4.07 7.43
CA ILE A 71 7.68 -3.98 6.05
C ILE A 71 6.53 -4.96 5.79
N ASP A 72 6.56 -6.15 6.40
CA ASP A 72 5.47 -7.14 6.36
C ASP A 72 4.13 -6.58 6.86
N THR A 73 4.14 -5.79 7.95
CA THR A 73 2.93 -5.14 8.48
C THR A 73 2.34 -4.15 7.48
N VAL A 74 3.21 -3.35 6.85
CA VAL A 74 2.81 -2.36 5.83
C VAL A 74 2.18 -3.08 4.64
N LEU A 75 2.83 -4.12 4.12
CA LEU A 75 2.36 -4.89 2.97
C LEU A 75 1.01 -5.58 3.25
N LYS A 76 0.84 -6.18 4.44
CA LYS A 76 -0.43 -6.80 4.85
C LYS A 76 -1.59 -5.82 4.83
N ILE A 77 -1.39 -4.61 5.34
CA ILE A 77 -2.42 -3.56 5.36
C ILE A 77 -2.76 -3.14 3.93
N LEU A 78 -1.75 -2.79 3.13
CA LEU A 78 -1.95 -2.31 1.77
C LEU A 78 -2.66 -3.37 0.91
N GLN A 79 -2.20 -4.62 0.93
CA GLN A 79 -2.80 -5.70 0.16
C GLN A 79 -4.27 -5.95 0.54
N ALA A 80 -4.56 -6.00 1.85
CA ALA A 80 -5.93 -6.19 2.33
C ALA A 80 -6.86 -5.03 1.95
N LEU A 81 -6.32 -3.82 1.75
CA LEU A 81 -7.04 -2.63 1.34
C LEU A 81 -6.98 -2.38 -0.18
N GLY A 82 -6.44 -3.33 -0.96
CA GLY A 82 -6.35 -3.22 -2.42
C GLY A 82 -5.32 -2.22 -2.94
N LYS A 83 -4.39 -1.76 -2.08
CA LYS A 83 -3.29 -0.86 -2.41
C LYS A 83 -1.99 -1.64 -2.64
N LYS A 84 -1.06 -1.06 -3.39
CA LYS A 84 0.26 -1.64 -3.68
C LYS A 84 1.37 -0.65 -3.29
N LEU A 85 2.44 -1.17 -2.70
CA LEU A 85 3.67 -0.42 -2.48
C LEU A 85 4.61 -0.68 -3.66
N ILE A 86 5.12 0.38 -4.29
CA ILE A 86 6.12 0.31 -5.36
C ILE A 86 7.37 1.01 -4.84
N ILE A 87 8.49 0.30 -4.83
CA ILE A 87 9.80 0.86 -4.48
C ILE A 87 10.49 1.19 -5.81
N VAL A 88 10.75 2.48 -6.03
CA VAL A 88 11.51 2.97 -7.18
C VAL A 88 12.89 3.32 -6.66
N ASP A 89 13.91 2.65 -7.19
CA ASP A 89 15.30 2.98 -6.91
C ASP A 89 15.85 3.80 -8.08
N ASN A 90 16.45 4.96 -7.78
CA ASN A 90 17.12 5.78 -8.79
C ASN A 90 18.59 5.37 -8.81
N TRP A 91 18.95 4.47 -9.73
CA TRP A 91 20.33 4.12 -10.04
C TRP A 91 20.97 5.14 -10.98
#